data_AF-A0AAX1NEZ2-F1
#
_entry.id   AF-A0AAX1NEZ2-F1
#
_cell.length_a   1.000
_cell.length_b   1.000
_cell.length_c   1.000
_cell.angle_alpha   90.00
_cell.angle_beta   90.00
_cell.angle_gamma   90.00
#
_symmetry.space_group_name_H-M   'P 1'
#
loop_
_entity.id
_entity.type
_entity.pdbx_description
1 polymer ?
#
loop_
_entity_poly.entity_id
_entity_poly.type
_entity_poly.pdbx_seq_one_letter_code
_entity_poly.pdbx_strand_id
1 'polypeptide(L)'
;MKAIWNGVVIAESNQTVEVEGNQYFPPSSIKKEYFTATDSKSTCPWKGVASYYSLNVNGETNSNAAWTYKRPSEMASEIKDHVAFWKGVEIK
;
A
#
# COMPACT_ATOMS: atom_id res chain seq x y z
N MET A 1 -1.57 -9.80 9.95
CA MET A 1 -2.30 -8.65 9.38
C MET A 1 -2.77 -9.02 7.98
N LYS A 2 -4.00 -8.66 7.64
CA LYS A 2 -4.62 -8.80 6.33
C LYS A 2 -5.15 -7.45 5.87
N ALA A 3 -4.85 -7.08 4.63
CA ALA A 3 -5.54 -6.01 3.94
C ALA A 3 -6.64 -6.63 3.07
N ILE A 4 -7.88 -6.20 3.28
CA ILE A 4 -9.07 -6.77 2.64
C ILE A 4 -9.84 -5.65 1.94
N TRP A 5 -10.19 -5.87 0.68
CA TRP A 5 -11.07 -4.98 -0.07
C TRP A 5 -12.07 -5.80 -0.88
N ASN A 6 -13.33 -5.38 -0.83
CA ASN A 6 -14.45 -6.07 -1.48
C ASN A 6 -14.52 -7.58 -1.18
N GLY A 7 -14.27 -7.95 0.08
CA GLY A 7 -14.27 -9.34 0.55
C GLY A 7 -13.03 -10.17 0.20
N VAL A 8 -12.06 -9.60 -0.52
CA VAL A 8 -10.85 -10.31 -0.97
C VAL A 8 -9.63 -9.85 -0.20
N VAL A 9 -8.82 -10.79 0.28
CA VAL A 9 -7.51 -10.52 0.88
C VAL A 9 -6.55 -10.13 -0.25
N ILE A 10 -6.14 -8.86 -0.28
CA ILE A 10 -5.23 -8.29 -1.29
C ILE A 10 -3.77 -8.25 -0.82
N ALA A 11 -3.54 -8.33 0.49
CA ALA A 11 -2.23 -8.52 1.10
C ALA A 11 -2.35 -9.23 2.45
N GLU A 12 -1.37 -10.05 2.80
CA GLU A 12 -1.33 -10.75 4.10
C GLU A 12 0.11 -10.94 4.57
N SER A 13 0.42 -10.43 5.76
CA SER A 13 1.74 -10.58 6.38
C SER A 13 1.66 -10.48 7.90
N ASN A 14 2.57 -11.17 8.59
CA ASN A 14 2.88 -10.98 10.00
C ASN A 14 4.12 -10.07 10.22
N GLN A 15 4.74 -9.59 9.14
CA GLN A 15 5.92 -8.72 9.15
C GLN A 15 5.58 -7.34 8.59
N THR A 16 4.49 -6.74 9.06
CA THR A 16 4.14 -5.36 8.71
C THR A 16 4.93 -4.37 9.57
N VAL A 17 5.16 -3.18 9.02
CA VAL A 17 5.75 -2.04 9.75
C VAL A 17 4.65 -1.02 9.99
N GLU A 18 4.48 -0.55 11.23
CA GLU A 18 3.52 0.50 11.55
C GLU A 18 4.20 1.87 11.53
N VAL A 19 3.67 2.80 10.73
CA VAL A 19 4.13 4.20 10.71
C VAL A 19 2.91 5.12 10.64
N GLU A 20 2.78 6.01 11.62
CA GLU A 20 1.65 6.98 11.72
C GLU A 20 0.28 6.29 11.62
N GLY A 21 0.11 5.14 12.29
CA GLY A 21 -1.12 4.36 12.29
C GLY A 21 -1.42 3.60 10.99
N ASN A 22 -0.52 3.64 10.00
CA ASN A 22 -0.64 2.88 8.76
C ASN A 22 0.19 1.61 8.83
N GLN A 23 -0.40 0.50 8.41
CA GLN A 23 0.30 -0.78 8.27
C GLN A 23 0.94 -0.88 6.87
N TYR A 24 2.26 -0.98 6.85
CA TYR A 24 3.06 -1.14 5.64
C TYR A 24 3.39 -2.62 5.45
N PHE A 25 2.84 -3.20 4.39
CA PHE A 25 2.99 -4.61 4.03
C PHE A 25 4.23 -4.79 3.14
N PRO A 26 5.07 -5.82 3.39
CA PRO A 26 6.24 -6.07 2.56
C PRO A 26 5.82 -6.40 1.12
N PRO A 27 6.63 -6.03 0.12
CA PRO A 27 6.26 -6.18 -1.30
C PRO A 27 5.97 -7.63 -1.71
N SER A 28 6.56 -8.61 -1.02
CA SER A 28 6.32 -10.04 -1.22
C SER A 28 4.94 -10.50 -0.74
N SER A 29 4.30 -9.76 0.17
CA SER A 29 2.99 -10.10 0.72
C SER A 29 1.80 -9.57 -0.08
N ILE A 30 2.07 -8.82 -1.14
CA ILE A 30 1.07 -8.17 -1.97
C ILE A 30 0.64 -9.10 -3.11
N LYS A 31 -0.66 -9.29 -3.29
CA LYS A 31 -1.21 -10.02 -4.44
C LYS A 31 -1.32 -9.09 -5.65
N LYS A 32 -0.22 -8.99 -6.40
CA LYS A 32 -0.03 -8.05 -7.53
C LYS A 32 -1.13 -8.12 -8.60
N GLU A 33 -1.81 -9.25 -8.74
CA GLU A 33 -2.96 -9.43 -9.65
C GLU A 33 -4.09 -8.43 -9.40
N TYR A 34 -4.24 -7.91 -8.18
CA TYR A 34 -5.25 -6.90 -7.86
C TYR A 34 -4.76 -5.45 -8.01
N PHE A 35 -3.51 -5.21 -8.42
CA PHE A 35 -2.88 -3.89 -8.38
C PHE A 35 -2.59 -3.39 -9.78
N THR A 36 -2.92 -2.13 -10.03
CA THR A 36 -2.55 -1.41 -11.25
C THR A 36 -1.81 -0.14 -10.88
N ALA A 37 -0.58 0.01 -11.38
CA ALA A 37 0.22 1.21 -11.15
C ALA A 37 -0.45 2.44 -11.79
N THR A 38 -0.33 3.58 -11.14
CA THR A 38 -0.82 4.85 -11.67
C THR A 38 0.31 5.87 -11.76
N ASP A 39 0.11 6.92 -12.55
CA ASP A 39 1.03 8.06 -12.61
C ASP A 39 0.88 9.03 -11.42
N SER A 40 -0.09 8.75 -10.53
CA SER A 40 -0.34 9.59 -9.36
C SER A 40 0.82 9.51 -8.38
N LYS A 41 1.22 10.67 -7.86
CA LYS A 41 2.29 10.82 -6.88
C LYS A 41 1.93 11.90 -5.88
N SER A 42 2.47 11.80 -4.67
CA SER A 42 2.43 12.88 -3.69
C SER A 42 3.74 12.95 -2.93
N THR A 43 4.07 14.14 -2.43
CA THR A 43 5.30 14.36 -1.68
C THR A 43 4.96 14.50 -0.21
N CYS A 44 5.62 13.70 0.63
CA CYS A 44 5.64 13.86 2.07
C CYS A 44 6.97 14.50 2.47
N PRO A 45 7.00 15.56 3.29
CA PRO A 45 8.22 16.28 3.64
C PRO A 45 9.31 15.38 4.22
N TRP A 46 8.92 14.34 4.96
CA TRP A 46 9.86 13.50 5.67
C TRP A 46 9.98 12.09 5.11
N LYS A 47 8.94 11.53 4.46
CA LYS A 47 9.00 10.18 3.86
C LYS A 47 9.53 10.17 2.42
N GLY A 48 9.40 11.26 1.68
CA GLY A 48 9.73 11.33 0.26
C GLY A 48 8.51 11.24 -0.66
N VAL A 49 8.70 10.70 -1.87
CA VAL A 49 7.64 10.65 -2.90
C VAL A 49 6.88 9.32 -2.83
N ALA A 50 5.59 9.40 -2.53
CA ALA A 50 4.66 8.28 -2.62
C ALA A 50 4.24 8.04 -4.08
N SER A 51 4.20 6.78 -4.49
CA SER A 51 3.58 6.32 -5.73
C SER A 51 2.32 5.54 -5.40
N TYR A 52 1.29 5.63 -6.24
CA TYR A 52 0.00 5.01 -5.98
C TYR A 52 -0.28 3.81 -6.90
N TYR A 53 -1.12 2.91 -6.39
CA TYR A 53 -1.76 1.83 -7.13
C TYR A 53 -3.27 1.94 -6.97
N SER A 54 -4.00 1.68 -8.04
CA SER A 54 -5.42 1.37 -7.98
C SER A 54 -5.60 -0.12 -7.72
N LEU A 55 -6.65 -0.47 -6.97
CA LEU A 55 -7.04 -1.86 -6.73
C LEU A 55 -8.16 -2.25 -7.68
N ASN A 56 -8.07 -3.43 -8.27
CA ASN A 56 -9.12 -4.00 -9.11
C ASN A 56 -9.52 -5.37 -8.55
N VAL A 57 -10.74 -5.47 -8.01
CA VAL A 57 -11.25 -6.67 -7.35
C VAL A 57 -12.70 -6.86 -7.76
N ASN A 58 -13.04 -8.06 -8.22
CA ASN A 58 -14.42 -8.44 -8.59
C ASN A 58 -15.08 -7.49 -9.61
N GLY A 59 -14.30 -6.90 -10.52
CA GLY A 59 -14.81 -5.96 -11.53
C GLY A 59 -14.98 -4.52 -11.04
N GLU A 60 -14.70 -4.24 -9.77
CA GLU A 60 -14.68 -2.89 -9.21
C GLU A 60 -13.26 -2.33 -9.10
N THR A 61 -13.13 -1.01 -9.24
CA THR A 61 -11.86 -0.29 -9.14
C THR A 61 -11.85 0.67 -7.94
N ASN A 62 -10.88 0.53 -7.05
CA ASN A 62 -10.57 1.52 -6.01
C ASN A 62 -9.36 2.36 -6.42
N SER A 63 -9.63 3.56 -6.94
CA SER A 63 -8.61 4.41 -7.52
C SER A 63 -7.61 4.94 -6.50
N ASN A 64 -6.31 4.72 -6.76
CA ASN A 64 -5.20 5.14 -5.89
C ASN A 64 -5.35 4.66 -4.45
N ALA A 65 -5.89 3.47 -4.20
CA ALA A 65 -6.25 2.96 -2.87
C ALA A 65 -5.08 2.35 -2.09
N ALA A 66 -3.94 2.16 -2.74
CA ALA A 66 -2.70 1.72 -2.12
C ALA A 66 -1.56 2.65 -2.51
N TRP A 67 -0.57 2.81 -1.64
CA TRP A 67 0.62 3.62 -1.91
C TRP A 67 1.89 2.97 -1.41
N THR A 68 3.01 3.37 -2.01
CA THR A 68 4.35 2.90 -1.66
C THR A 68 5.38 4.00 -1.80
N TYR A 69 6.48 3.88 -1.04
CA TYR A 69 7.67 4.71 -1.20
C TYR A 69 8.80 3.87 -1.80
N LYS A 70 9.04 4.00 -3.11
CA LYS A 70 10.14 3.29 -3.81
C LYS A 70 11.52 3.85 -3.48
N ARG A 71 11.56 5.15 -3.17
CA ARG A 71 12.76 5.90 -2.82
C ARG A 71 12.43 6.79 -1.62
N PRO A 72 12.21 6.19 -0.43
CA PRO A 72 11.94 6.97 0.76
C PRO A 72 13.20 7.74 1.19
N SER A 73 13.03 8.70 2.08
CA SER A 73 14.15 9.29 2.81
C SER A 73 14.84 8.25 3.72
N GLU A 74 16.01 8.58 4.25
CA GLU A 74 16.71 7.72 5.21
C GLU A 74 15.86 7.44 6.47
N MET A 75 15.12 8.44 6.95
CA MET A 75 14.23 8.32 8.11
C MET A 75 13.03 7.38 7.89
N ALA A 76 12.69 7.12 6.62
CA ALA A 76 11.59 6.22 6.25
C ALA A 76 12.09 4.99 5.48
N SER A 77 13.38 4.64 5.63
CA SER A 77 14.00 3.54 4.88
C SER A 77 13.40 2.16 5.20
N GLU A 78 12.85 1.98 6.40
CA GLU A 78 12.20 0.73 6.83
C GLU A 78 10.93 0.39 6.02
N ILE A 79 10.22 1.39 5.49
CA ILE A 79 9.02 1.19 4.66
C ILE A 79 9.32 1.21 3.16
N LYS A 80 10.61 1.12 2.77
CA LYS A 80 11.00 1.07 1.36
C LYS A 80 10.28 -0.07 0.65
N ASP A 81 9.65 0.25 -0.47
CA ASP A 81 8.88 -0.67 -1.32
C ASP A 81 7.70 -1.37 -0.61
N HIS A 82 7.43 -1.05 0.66
CA HIS A 82 6.26 -1.55 1.36
C HIS A 82 5.01 -0.81 0.88
N VAL A 83 3.86 -1.46 1.00
CA VAL A 83 2.58 -0.95 0.51
C VAL A 83 1.62 -0.76 1.68
N ALA A 84 1.04 0.42 1.77
CA ALA A 84 -0.03 0.74 2.72
C ALA A 84 -1.33 1.06 1.97
N PHE A 85 -2.45 1.07 2.69
CA PHE A 85 -3.80 1.06 2.13
C PHE A 85 -4.75 2.04 2.82
N TRP A 86 -5.74 2.55 2.08
CA TRP A 86 -6.79 3.44 2.58
C TRP A 86 -8.08 3.26 1.75
N LYS A 87 -9.02 4.23 1.82
CA LYS A 87 -10.25 4.27 0.99
C LYS A 87 -11.10 3.01 1.12
N GLY A 88 -11.38 2.60 2.36
CA GLY A 88 -12.25 1.47 2.66
C GLY A 88 -11.59 0.09 2.53
N VAL A 89 -10.26 0.03 2.35
CA VAL A 89 -9.50 -1.21 2.60
C VAL A 89 -9.48 -1.45 4.11
N GLU A 90 -9.99 -2.61 4.53
CA GLU A 90 -9.97 -3.03 5.93
C GLU A 90 -8.61 -3.63 6.28
N ILE A 91 -8.06 -3.24 7.43
CA ILE A 91 -6.84 -3.81 8.00
C ILE A 91 -7.20 -4.53 9.30
N LYS A 92 -6.97 -5.84 9.36
CA LYS A 92 -7.26 -6.68 10.54
C LYS A 92 -6.33 -7.88 10.70
#